data_AF-A0A2E3BVX6-F1
#
_entry.id   AF-A0A2E3BVX6-F1
#
_cell.length_a   1.000
_cell.length_b   1.000
_cell.length_c   1.000
_cell.angle_alpha   90.00
_cell.angle_beta   90.00
_cell.angle_gamma   90.00
#
_symmetry.space_group_name_H-M   'P 1'
#
loop_
_entity.id
_entity.type
_entity.pdbx_description
1 polymer ?
#
loop_
_entity_poly.entity_id
_entity_poly.type
_entity_poly.pdbx_seq_one_letter_code
_entity_poly.pdbx_strand_id
1 'polypeptide(L)'
;MAIPTMLRLGDLVIHLMVVCDDIDEDDRDAILVRTLVQNSTKNRLKSPILNIKTSGAQVQIFKALGSQIDGNSQDEAFHFLPKKPGAWILAAEHLGKQGELGPFPGDYRMEMDLEEIPVVAEVSEDVLSDVFEDALAGFGMEESLFNDVNINEETDPLAAAFAHGLNSSPPPTENRTISTTEKIDVTTSPMTNEPANHPITVPSQGPPMAGPPQGPP
;
A
#
# COMPACT_ATOMS: atom_id res chain seq x y z
N MET A 1 -23.07 -10.37 1.78
CA MET A 1 -21.59 -10.38 1.82
C MET A 1 -21.12 -9.13 1.10
N ALA A 2 -20.13 -8.41 1.63
CA ALA A 2 -19.55 -7.26 0.95
C ALA A 2 -18.63 -7.74 -0.19
N ILE A 3 -18.70 -7.10 -1.36
CA ILE A 3 -17.81 -7.39 -2.49
C ILE A 3 -16.47 -6.68 -2.23
N PRO A 4 -15.31 -7.33 -2.38
CA PRO A 4 -14.02 -6.68 -2.20
C PRO A 4 -13.83 -5.51 -3.19
N THR A 5 -13.36 -4.38 -2.68
CA THR A 5 -13.10 -3.14 -3.45
C THR A 5 -11.63 -2.77 -3.49
N MET A 6 -10.74 -3.61 -2.93
CA MET A 6 -9.31 -3.37 -2.85
C MET A 6 -8.51 -4.58 -3.33
N LEU A 7 -7.53 -4.33 -4.19
CA LEU A 7 -6.62 -5.32 -4.75
C LEU A 7 -5.18 -4.87 -4.49
N ARG A 8 -4.38 -5.74 -3.87
CA ARG A 8 -2.94 -5.53 -3.72
C ARG A 8 -2.19 -6.24 -4.84
N LEU A 9 -1.38 -5.49 -5.59
CA LEU A 9 -0.62 -6.01 -6.71
C LEU A 9 0.87 -5.64 -6.58
N GLY A 10 1.58 -6.49 -5.82
CA GLY A 10 2.94 -6.19 -5.37
C GLY A 10 2.92 -5.08 -4.32
N ASP A 11 3.63 -4.00 -4.60
CA ASP A 11 3.74 -2.83 -3.71
C ASP A 11 2.70 -1.74 -4.00
N LEU A 12 1.86 -1.95 -5.03
CA LEU A 12 0.74 -1.08 -5.34
C LEU A 12 -0.55 -1.59 -4.70
N VAL A 13 -1.38 -0.66 -4.25
CA VAL A 13 -2.74 -0.95 -3.79
C VAL A 13 -3.72 -0.24 -4.71
N ILE A 14 -4.70 -1.00 -5.21
CA ILE A 14 -5.69 -0.53 -6.18
C ILE A 14 -7.04 -0.55 -5.48
N HIS A 15 -7.72 0.59 -5.44
CA HIS A 15 -9.02 0.77 -4.83
C HIS A 15 -10.06 1.13 -5.89
N LEU A 16 -11.19 0.43 -5.87
CA LEU A 16 -12.41 0.87 -6.51
C LEU A 16 -13.06 1.92 -5.59
N MET A 17 -13.03 3.18 -6.02
CA MET A 17 -13.43 4.32 -5.19
C MET A 17 -14.90 4.67 -5.40
N VAL A 18 -15.28 4.91 -6.65
CA VAL A 18 -16.60 5.41 -6.99
C VAL A 18 -17.13 4.63 -8.18
N VAL A 19 -18.39 4.22 -8.08
CA VAL A 19 -19.21 3.69 -9.15
C VAL A 19 -20.55 4.42 -9.08
N CYS A 20 -20.75 5.42 -9.93
CA CYS A 20 -21.94 6.26 -9.94
C CYS A 20 -22.49 6.40 -11.36
N ASP A 21 -23.76 6.75 -11.46
CA ASP A 21 -24.34 7.14 -12.75
C ASP A 21 -23.83 8.54 -13.12
N ASP A 22 -23.24 8.67 -14.30
CA ASP A 22 -22.87 9.96 -14.88
C ASP A 22 -24.07 10.44 -15.71
N ILE A 23 -24.85 11.31 -15.09
CA ILE A 23 -26.03 11.94 -15.66
C ILE A 23 -25.72 13.43 -15.72
N ASP A 24 -24.81 13.82 -16.60
CA ASP A 24 -24.58 15.22 -16.92
C ASP A 24 -25.52 15.69 -18.05
N GLU A 25 -25.44 16.99 -18.37
CA GLU A 25 -26.33 17.65 -19.33
C GLU A 25 -26.24 17.09 -20.77
N ASP A 26 -25.23 16.25 -21.05
CA ASP A 26 -24.99 15.62 -22.35
C ASP A 26 -25.64 14.23 -22.50
N ASP A 27 -26.51 13.82 -21.57
CA ASP A 27 -27.26 12.55 -21.61
C ASP A 27 -26.35 11.32 -21.85
N ARG A 28 -25.10 11.34 -21.35
CA ARG A 28 -24.11 10.30 -21.64
C ARG A 28 -24.51 8.90 -21.16
N ASP A 29 -25.58 8.79 -20.35
CA ASP A 29 -26.28 7.56 -19.98
C ASP A 29 -25.30 6.42 -19.60
N ALA A 30 -24.26 6.80 -18.85
CA ALA A 30 -23.12 5.97 -18.54
C ALA A 30 -22.93 5.82 -17.03
N ILE A 31 -22.10 4.87 -16.66
CA ILE A 31 -21.66 4.63 -15.29
C ILE A 31 -20.18 5.02 -15.24
N LEU A 32 -19.85 5.97 -14.38
CA LEU A 32 -18.47 6.36 -14.10
C LEU A 32 -17.87 5.41 -13.07
N VAL A 33 -16.72 4.85 -13.41
CA VAL A 33 -15.90 4.03 -12.52
C VAL A 33 -14.58 4.74 -12.24
N ARG A 34 -14.40 5.21 -11.01
CA ARG A 34 -13.15 5.82 -10.52
C ARG A 34 -12.34 4.78 -9.75
N THR A 35 -11.10 4.58 -10.17
CA THR A 35 -10.13 3.71 -9.52
C THR A 35 -8.94 4.53 -9.06
N LEU A 36 -8.52 4.34 -7.80
CA LEU A 36 -7.33 4.95 -7.23
C LEU A 36 -6.22 3.91 -7.11
N VAL A 37 -5.02 4.26 -7.53
CA VAL A 37 -3.82 3.43 -7.36
C VAL A 37 -2.84 4.15 -6.46
N GLN A 38 -2.48 3.51 -5.36
CA GLN A 38 -1.59 4.05 -4.35
C GLN A 38 -0.23 3.36 -4.39
N ASN A 39 0.83 4.16 -4.32
CA ASN A 39 2.20 3.73 -4.14
C ASN A 39 2.70 4.19 -2.76
N SER A 40 2.62 3.32 -1.76
CA SER A 40 3.12 3.60 -0.41
C SER A 40 4.63 3.43 -0.27
N THR A 41 5.35 3.13 -1.36
CA THR A 41 6.82 3.02 -1.32
C THR A 41 7.45 4.38 -1.55
N LYS A 42 8.70 4.56 -1.11
CA LYS A 42 9.45 5.79 -1.36
C LYS A 42 9.91 5.94 -2.81
N ASN A 43 9.90 4.86 -3.59
CA ASN A 43 10.42 4.84 -4.94
C ASN A 43 9.30 5.08 -5.94
N ARG A 44 9.63 5.69 -7.08
CA ARG A 44 8.71 5.76 -8.22
C ARG A 44 8.51 4.36 -8.80
N LEU A 45 7.24 3.96 -8.96
CA LEU A 45 6.86 2.67 -9.54
C LEU A 45 6.20 2.86 -10.91
N LYS A 46 6.24 1.81 -11.74
CA LYS A 46 5.49 1.78 -13.00
C LYS A 46 4.00 1.67 -12.68
N SER A 47 3.15 2.39 -13.40
CA SER A 47 1.71 2.27 -13.21
C SER A 47 1.22 0.89 -13.70
N PRO A 48 0.19 0.32 -13.03
CA PRO A 48 -0.46 -0.88 -13.50
C PRO A 48 -1.27 -0.57 -14.76
N ILE A 49 -1.45 -1.56 -15.61
CA ILE A 49 -2.42 -1.49 -16.71
C ILE A 49 -3.76 -1.90 -16.13
N LEU A 50 -4.72 -0.99 -16.13
CA LEU A 50 -6.09 -1.25 -15.71
C LEU A 50 -6.97 -1.52 -16.93
N ASN A 51 -7.86 -2.49 -16.82
CA ASN A 51 -8.84 -2.80 -17.84
C ASN A 51 -10.14 -3.29 -17.18
N ILE A 52 -11.29 -2.83 -17.66
CA ILE A 52 -12.58 -3.35 -17.21
C ILE A 52 -13.11 -4.32 -18.27
N LYS A 53 -13.36 -5.55 -17.85
CA LYS A 53 -14.01 -6.57 -18.66
C LYS A 53 -15.48 -6.60 -18.30
N THR A 54 -16.36 -6.58 -19.29
CA THR A 54 -17.81 -6.70 -19.10
C THR A 54 -18.33 -7.94 -19.82
N SER A 55 -19.58 -8.33 -19.54
CA SER A 55 -20.22 -9.49 -20.16
C SER A 55 -20.68 -9.28 -21.61
N GLY A 56 -20.31 -8.16 -22.26
CA GLY A 56 -20.71 -7.89 -23.66
C GLY A 56 -20.84 -6.42 -24.03
N ALA A 57 -20.40 -5.51 -23.17
CA ALA A 57 -20.44 -4.07 -23.38
C ALA A 57 -19.03 -3.52 -23.68
N GLN A 58 -18.97 -2.50 -24.55
CA GLN A 58 -17.74 -1.76 -24.75
C GLN A 58 -17.48 -0.84 -23.55
N VAL A 59 -16.23 -0.78 -23.11
CA VAL A 59 -15.76 0.13 -22.07
C VAL A 59 -14.97 1.26 -22.72
N GLN A 60 -15.21 2.49 -22.28
CA GLN A 60 -14.41 3.65 -22.68
C GLN A 60 -13.48 4.06 -21.55
N ILE A 61 -12.20 4.27 -21.87
CA ILE A 61 -11.23 4.85 -20.94
C ILE A 61 -11.33 6.37 -21.08
N PHE A 62 -11.72 7.06 -20.01
CA PHE A 62 -11.81 8.52 -19.98
C PHE A 62 -10.50 9.15 -19.55
N LYS A 63 -9.91 8.62 -18.47
CA LYS A 63 -8.59 8.99 -17.98
C LYS A 63 -7.82 7.73 -17.63
N ALA A 64 -6.69 7.52 -18.30
CA ALA A 64 -5.74 6.48 -17.96
C ALA A 64 -4.77 6.99 -16.87
N LEU A 65 -4.13 6.06 -16.16
CA LEU A 65 -3.02 6.37 -15.27
C LEU A 65 -1.84 6.94 -16.07
N GLY A 66 -1.02 7.76 -15.42
CA GLY A 66 0.31 8.10 -15.91
C GLY A 66 1.16 6.85 -16.14
N SER A 67 2.31 6.97 -16.81
CA SER A 67 3.20 5.81 -17.02
C SER A 67 3.86 5.31 -15.74
N GLN A 68 3.98 6.17 -14.73
CA GLN A 68 4.61 5.93 -13.44
C GLN A 68 3.87 6.69 -12.34
N ILE A 69 3.95 6.17 -11.11
CA ILE A 69 3.41 6.79 -9.89
C ILE A 69 4.59 7.10 -8.97
N ASP A 70 4.70 8.36 -8.54
CA ASP A 70 5.74 8.80 -7.60
C ASP A 70 5.64 8.05 -6.26
N GLY A 71 6.75 8.07 -5.50
CA GLY A 71 6.78 7.46 -4.18
C GLY A 71 5.88 8.22 -3.19
N ASN A 72 5.23 7.49 -2.29
CA ASN A 72 4.24 7.99 -1.32
C ASN A 72 3.14 8.84 -1.97
N SER A 73 2.76 8.47 -3.20
CA SER A 73 1.79 9.20 -4.00
C SER A 73 0.72 8.27 -4.55
N GLN A 74 -0.27 8.84 -5.21
CA GLN A 74 -1.41 8.15 -5.78
C GLN A 74 -1.77 8.72 -7.15
N ASP A 75 -2.41 7.91 -7.99
CA ASP A 75 -2.94 8.34 -9.28
C ASP A 75 -4.29 7.68 -9.54
N GLU A 76 -5.08 8.28 -10.43
CA GLU A 76 -6.48 7.93 -10.65
C GLU A 76 -6.78 7.64 -12.10
N ALA A 77 -7.55 6.57 -12.31
CA ALA A 77 -8.12 6.21 -13.60
C ALA A 77 -9.65 6.26 -13.58
N PHE A 78 -10.21 6.67 -14.71
CA PHE A 78 -11.65 6.83 -14.90
C PHE A 78 -12.08 6.07 -16.14
N HIS A 79 -13.10 5.24 -15.98
CA HIS A 79 -13.70 4.46 -17.06
C HIS A 79 -15.19 4.73 -17.12
N PHE A 80 -15.75 4.73 -18.32
CA PHE A 80 -17.18 4.75 -18.54
C PHE A 80 -17.66 3.37 -19.01
N LEU A 81 -18.68 2.87 -18.32
CA LEU A 81 -19.45 1.71 -18.71
C LEU A 81 -20.82 2.18 -19.21
N PRO A 82 -21.47 1.47 -20.14
CA PRO A 82 -22.86 1.79 -20.47
C PRO A 82 -23.77 1.49 -19.27
N LYS A 83 -24.95 2.14 -19.19
CA LYS A 83 -25.95 1.94 -18.13
C LYS A 83 -26.34 0.49 -17.81
N LYS A 84 -26.17 -0.43 -18.77
CA LYS A 84 -26.44 -1.87 -18.60
C LYS A 84 -25.22 -2.70 -19.01
N PRO A 85 -24.13 -2.70 -18.23
CA PRO A 85 -22.89 -3.37 -18.63
C PRO A 85 -22.94 -4.88 -18.40
N GLY A 86 -23.97 -5.39 -17.70
CA GLY A 86 -23.97 -6.74 -17.16
C GLY A 86 -22.97 -6.86 -16.02
N ALA A 87 -22.58 -8.09 -15.67
CA ALA A 87 -21.51 -8.31 -14.71
C ALA A 87 -20.17 -7.86 -15.30
N TRP A 88 -19.33 -7.24 -14.47
CA TRP A 88 -18.04 -6.69 -14.89
C TRP A 88 -16.94 -6.93 -13.85
N ILE A 89 -15.69 -6.91 -14.30
CA ILE A 89 -14.49 -7.18 -13.51
C ILE A 89 -13.48 -6.09 -13.82
N LEU A 90 -12.87 -5.52 -12.78
CA LEU A 90 -11.69 -4.67 -12.92
C LEU A 90 -10.44 -5.57 -12.88
N ALA A 91 -9.76 -5.70 -14.02
CA ALA A 91 -8.50 -6.41 -14.14
C ALA A 91 -7.33 -5.43 -14.08
N ALA A 92 -6.27 -5.81 -13.38
CA ALA A 92 -5.04 -5.04 -13.26
C ALA A 92 -3.84 -5.92 -13.57
N GLU A 93 -2.87 -5.37 -14.30
CA GLU A 93 -1.58 -6.01 -14.56
C GLU A 93 -0.42 -5.09 -14.19
N HIS A 94 0.55 -5.60 -13.42
CA HIS A 94 1.75 -4.87 -13.03
C HIS A 94 2.96 -5.81 -13.03
N LEU A 95 3.95 -5.49 -13.86
CA LEU A 95 5.22 -6.23 -13.99
C LEU A 95 5.02 -7.76 -14.19
N GLY A 96 4.04 -8.14 -15.01
CA GLY A 96 3.72 -9.54 -15.31
C GLY A 96 2.86 -10.25 -14.25
N LYS A 97 2.49 -9.58 -13.16
CA LYS A 97 1.49 -10.08 -12.20
C LYS A 97 0.12 -9.56 -12.58
N GLN A 98 -0.89 -10.41 -12.50
CA GLN A 98 -2.29 -10.07 -12.76
C GLN A 98 -3.11 -10.19 -11.49
N GLY A 99 -4.12 -9.34 -11.35
CA GLY A 99 -5.11 -9.39 -10.29
C GLY A 99 -6.45 -8.85 -10.77
N GLU A 100 -7.54 -9.26 -10.11
CA GLU A 100 -8.89 -8.91 -10.52
C GLU A 100 -9.75 -8.55 -9.31
N LEU A 101 -10.66 -7.59 -9.49
CA LEU A 101 -11.72 -7.22 -8.55
C LEU A 101 -13.09 -7.48 -9.16
N GLY A 102 -13.98 -8.06 -8.33
CA GLY A 102 -15.32 -8.47 -8.72
C GLY A 102 -15.47 -10.00 -8.80
N PRO A 103 -16.45 -10.50 -9.56
CA PRO A 103 -17.33 -9.74 -10.46
C PRO A 103 -18.30 -8.82 -9.70
N PHE A 104 -18.48 -7.62 -10.22
CA PHE A 104 -19.49 -6.67 -9.76
C PHE A 104 -20.76 -6.81 -10.61
N PRO A 105 -21.95 -6.74 -10.00
CA PRO A 105 -23.19 -6.71 -10.76
C PRO A 105 -23.33 -5.39 -11.54
N GLY A 106 -24.17 -5.38 -12.58
CA GLY A 106 -24.29 -4.21 -13.46
C GLY A 106 -24.93 -2.98 -12.81
N ASP A 107 -25.73 -3.20 -11.77
CA ASP A 107 -26.35 -2.18 -10.92
C ASP A 107 -25.50 -1.83 -9.68
N TYR A 108 -24.25 -2.33 -9.59
CA TYR A 108 -23.36 -1.99 -8.49
C TYR A 108 -23.09 -0.49 -8.47
N ARG A 109 -23.32 0.15 -7.32
CA ARG A 109 -23.01 1.55 -7.07
C ARG A 109 -22.31 1.67 -5.73
N MET A 110 -21.29 2.51 -5.68
CA MET A 110 -20.56 2.77 -4.44
C MET A 110 -19.87 4.11 -4.49
N GLU A 111 -19.57 4.64 -3.32
CA GLU A 111 -18.71 5.80 -3.12
C GLU A 111 -17.92 5.54 -1.85
N MET A 112 -16.61 5.73 -1.92
CA MET A 112 -15.69 5.52 -0.82
C MET A 112 -14.78 6.73 -0.71
N ASP A 113 -14.77 7.33 0.48
CA ASP A 113 -13.82 8.36 0.83
C ASP A 113 -12.58 7.68 1.41
N LEU A 114 -11.42 7.91 0.79
CA LEU A 114 -10.13 7.58 1.37
C LEU A 114 -9.47 8.90 1.79
N GLU A 115 -8.89 8.91 2.99
CA GLU A 115 -7.98 9.97 3.40
C GLU A 115 -6.82 10.00 2.40
N GLU A 116 -6.65 11.14 1.73
CA GLU A 116 -5.54 11.37 0.83
C GLU A 116 -4.23 11.22 1.59
N ILE A 117 -3.32 10.38 1.07
CA ILE A 117 -1.99 10.23 1.67
C ILE A 117 -1.36 11.62 1.62
N PRO A 118 -1.01 12.25 2.77
CA PRO A 118 -0.36 13.54 2.74
C PRO A 118 0.95 13.37 1.98
N VAL A 119 1.04 14.02 0.82
CA VAL A 119 2.28 14.13 0.06
C VAL A 119 3.23 14.93 0.95
N VAL A 120 4.04 14.23 1.73
CA VAL A 120 5.18 14.84 2.42
C VAL A 120 6.18 15.18 1.32
N ALA A 121 5.95 16.30 0.65
CA ALA A 121 7.03 16.99 0.00
C ALA A 121 8.06 17.23 1.11
N GLU A 122 9.27 16.69 0.96
CA GLU A 122 10.40 17.07 1.80
C GLU A 122 10.68 18.55 1.51
N VAL A 123 9.93 19.44 2.17
CA VAL A 123 10.34 20.80 2.40
C VAL A 123 11.42 20.67 3.45
N SER A 124 12.66 20.57 3.01
CA SER A 124 13.84 20.69 3.85
C SER A 124 13.94 22.14 4.34
N GLU A 125 12.99 22.58 5.15
CA GLU A 125 13.17 23.72 6.03
C GLU A 125 13.27 23.12 7.42
N ASP A 126 14.46 23.20 8.00
CA ASP A 126 14.76 22.83 9.37
C ASP A 126 13.95 23.73 10.32
N VAL A 127 12.67 23.46 10.50
CA VAL A 127 11.81 24.16 11.48
C VAL A 127 12.32 23.94 12.92
N LEU A 128 13.18 22.95 13.12
CA LEU A 128 13.83 22.67 14.41
C LEU A 128 15.18 23.36 14.60
N SER A 129 15.83 23.93 13.56
CA SER A 129 17.09 24.66 13.75
C SER A 129 16.87 25.99 14.46
N ASP A 130 15.79 26.69 14.14
CA ASP A 130 15.49 28.01 14.72
C ASP A 130 15.09 27.91 16.20
N VAL A 131 14.48 26.80 16.63
CA VAL A 131 14.07 26.57 18.03
C VAL A 131 15.25 26.18 18.92
N PHE A 132 16.27 25.51 18.37
CA PHE A 132 17.48 25.15 19.13
C PHE A 132 18.42 26.35 19.34
N GLU A 133 18.53 27.29 18.39
CA GLU A 133 19.27 28.54 18.62
C GLU A 133 18.58 29.42 19.68
N ASP A 134 17.25 29.54 19.63
CA ASP A 134 16.50 30.39 20.57
C ASP A 134 16.55 29.84 22.01
N ALA A 135 16.61 28.51 22.17
CA ALA A 135 16.77 27.87 23.48
C ALA A 135 18.20 27.99 24.07
N LEU A 136 19.24 28.18 23.24
CA LEU A 136 20.63 28.37 23.67
C LEU A 136 20.97 29.83 23.99
N ALA A 137 20.22 30.78 23.45
CA ALA A 137 20.38 32.21 23.75
C ALA A 137 19.95 32.60 25.18
N GLY A 138 19.20 31.72 25.87
CA GLY A 138 18.68 31.96 27.23
C GLY A 138 19.48 31.33 28.38
N PHE A 139 20.55 30.58 28.14
CA PHE A 139 21.34 29.96 29.20
C PHE A 139 22.38 30.95 29.76
N GLY A 140 21.99 31.73 30.77
CA GLY A 140 22.88 32.65 31.49
C GLY A 140 22.28 34.01 31.88
N MET A 141 20.98 34.24 31.60
CA MET A 141 20.29 35.48 31.98
C MET A 141 19.51 35.26 33.28
N GLU A 142 20.22 35.27 34.40
CA GLU A 142 19.63 35.24 35.73
C GLU A 142 19.11 36.64 36.10
N GLU A 143 17.85 36.92 35.75
CA GLU A 143 17.08 37.97 36.40
C GLU A 143 16.20 37.35 37.48
N SER A 144 16.67 37.50 38.73
CA SER A 144 15.90 37.23 39.94
C SER A 144 14.64 38.08 39.97
N LEU A 145 13.48 37.43 39.86
CA LEU A 145 12.23 37.92 40.44
C LEU A 145 11.49 36.74 41.08
N PHE A 146 11.82 36.53 42.36
CA PHE A 146 11.00 35.74 43.28
C PHE A 146 9.63 36.40 43.39
N ASN A 147 8.63 35.84 42.71
CA ASN A 147 7.24 35.98 43.14
C ASN A 147 6.94 34.75 43.99
N ASP A 148 6.93 34.93 45.31
CA ASP A 148 6.41 33.98 46.29
C ASP A 148 4.97 33.62 45.93
N VAL A 149 4.77 32.44 45.35
CA VAL A 149 3.46 31.81 45.30
C VAL A 149 3.26 31.14 46.66
N ASN A 150 2.40 31.71 47.49
CA ASN A 150 2.01 31.12 48.76
C ASN A 150 1.11 29.90 48.48
N ILE A 151 1.71 28.70 48.46
CA ILE A 151 1.01 27.44 48.28
C ILE A 151 0.47 26.99 49.65
N ASN A 152 -0.84 26.95 49.79
CA ASN A 152 -1.50 26.46 51.01
C ASN A 152 -1.64 24.93 50.96
N GLU A 153 -0.77 24.24 51.69
CA GLU A 153 -0.63 22.77 51.68
C GLU A 153 -1.79 22.01 52.38
N GLU A 154 -2.68 22.68 53.11
CA GLU A 154 -3.79 21.99 53.82
C GLU A 154 -4.99 21.62 52.95
N THR A 155 -5.11 22.18 51.74
CA THR A 155 -6.31 22.02 50.90
C THR A 155 -6.07 21.46 49.50
N ASP A 156 -4.82 21.21 49.12
CA ASP A 156 -4.49 20.65 47.81
C ASP A 156 -3.82 19.27 47.91
N PRO A 157 -4.56 18.15 47.74
CA PRO A 157 -4.00 16.81 47.78
C PRO A 157 -3.01 16.53 46.63
N LEU A 158 -2.97 17.37 45.58
CA LEU A 158 -1.99 17.26 44.51
C LEU A 158 -0.62 17.80 44.95
N ALA A 159 -0.57 18.85 45.78
CA ALA A 159 0.68 19.46 46.25
C ALA A 159 1.46 18.56 47.22
N ALA A 160 0.75 17.81 48.08
CA ALA A 160 1.37 16.87 49.01
C ALA A 160 2.07 15.67 48.34
N ALA A 161 1.64 15.28 47.13
CA ALA A 161 2.23 14.17 46.39
C ALA A 161 3.62 14.49 45.82
N PHE A 162 3.90 15.76 45.51
CA PHE A 162 5.20 16.19 45.00
C PHE A 162 6.22 16.48 46.11
N ALA A 163 5.77 16.85 47.31
CA ALA A 163 6.66 17.15 48.44
C ALA A 163 7.35 15.92 49.05
N HIS A 164 6.77 14.73 48.91
CA HIS A 164 7.31 13.49 49.50
C HIS A 164 8.11 12.60 48.53
N GLY A 165 8.37 13.06 47.31
CA GLY A 165 8.93 12.23 46.24
C GLY A 165 10.45 12.20 46.08
N LEU A 166 11.23 12.95 46.88
CA LEU A 166 12.69 13.03 46.70
C LEU A 166 13.43 12.68 47.99
N ASN A 167 13.58 11.38 48.25
CA ASN A 167 14.65 10.86 49.08
C ASN A 167 15.17 9.52 48.53
N SER A 168 16.24 9.63 47.74
CA SER A 168 17.48 8.84 47.77
C SER A 168 17.41 7.30 47.75
N SER A 169 17.78 6.68 46.62
CA SER A 169 19.01 5.85 46.51
C SER A 169 19.17 5.27 45.08
N PRO A 170 20.36 5.29 44.47
CA PRO A 170 20.62 4.62 43.20
C PRO A 170 20.70 3.09 43.39
N PRO A 171 20.24 2.27 42.42
CA PRO A 171 20.44 0.83 42.47
C PRO A 171 21.91 0.48 42.11
N PRO A 172 22.51 -0.52 42.79
CA PRO A 172 23.87 -0.95 42.52
C PRO A 172 23.97 -1.71 41.20
N THR A 173 25.08 -1.47 40.51
CA THR A 173 25.60 -2.21 39.37
C THR A 173 25.88 -3.67 39.74
N GLU A 174 25.23 -4.62 39.08
CA GLU A 174 25.70 -6.02 39.06
C GLU A 174 25.98 -6.47 37.63
N ASN A 175 27.27 -6.53 37.32
CA ASN A 175 27.82 -7.36 36.26
C ASN A 175 27.54 -8.83 36.58
N ARG A 176 26.98 -9.58 35.62
CA ARG A 176 27.14 -11.04 35.62
C ARG A 176 27.49 -11.55 34.24
N THR A 177 28.74 -11.97 34.12
CA THR A 177 29.34 -12.62 32.96
C THR A 177 29.34 -14.15 33.18
N ILE A 178 29.11 -14.89 32.09
CA ILE A 178 29.57 -16.26 31.73
C ILE A 178 29.02 -17.48 32.50
N SER A 179 28.36 -18.40 31.76
CA SER A 179 28.92 -19.73 31.36
C SER A 179 27.94 -20.43 30.42
N THR A 180 28.30 -20.74 29.16
CA THR A 180 28.85 -22.04 28.66
C THR A 180 28.09 -23.24 29.26
N THR A 181 27.39 -24.10 28.51
CA THR A 181 27.81 -25.17 27.57
C THR A 181 26.47 -25.85 27.16
N GLU A 182 26.16 -26.38 25.98
CA GLU A 182 26.83 -27.46 25.25
C GLU A 182 26.50 -27.40 23.75
N LYS A 183 27.55 -27.69 22.98
CA LYS A 183 27.55 -28.11 21.59
C LYS A 183 27.24 -29.60 21.56
N ILE A 184 26.22 -30.03 20.83
CA ILE A 184 26.21 -31.37 20.23
C ILE A 184 26.15 -31.17 18.73
N ASP A 185 27.36 -31.18 18.17
CA ASP A 185 27.65 -31.58 16.81
C ASP A 185 28.00 -33.08 16.88
N VAL A 186 27.82 -33.80 15.76
CA VAL A 186 28.40 -35.12 15.38
C VAL A 186 27.34 -36.17 14.96
N THR A 187 27.44 -36.92 13.87
CA THR A 187 28.17 -36.83 12.60
C THR A 187 27.56 -37.83 11.59
N THR A 188 27.70 -37.54 10.29
CA THR A 188 28.09 -38.42 9.15
C THR A 188 27.46 -39.83 9.02
N SER A 189 26.73 -40.16 7.95
CA SER A 189 27.18 -40.49 6.56
C SER A 189 26.80 -41.97 6.24
N PRO A 190 27.12 -42.55 5.07
CA PRO A 190 26.75 -42.22 3.68
C PRO A 190 26.26 -43.48 2.89
N MET A 191 26.12 -43.34 1.56
CA MET A 191 26.34 -44.38 0.53
C MET A 191 25.21 -45.42 0.27
N THR A 192 24.83 -45.87 -0.94
CA THR A 192 25.21 -45.70 -2.37
C THR A 192 24.08 -46.40 -3.19
N ASN A 193 23.60 -45.98 -4.37
CA ASN A 193 24.11 -46.29 -5.72
C ASN A 193 23.16 -45.67 -6.79
N GLU A 194 23.61 -44.63 -7.50
CA GLU A 194 23.96 -44.60 -8.95
C GLU A 194 22.98 -45.10 -10.07
N PRO A 195 23.24 -44.84 -11.38
CA PRO A 195 22.49 -43.88 -12.21
C PRO A 195 21.84 -44.49 -13.47
N ALA A 196 20.88 -43.80 -14.12
CA ALA A 196 20.54 -44.09 -15.53
C ALA A 196 19.84 -42.91 -16.25
N ASN A 197 20.58 -42.30 -17.16
CA ASN A 197 20.21 -41.82 -18.51
C ASN A 197 18.79 -41.30 -18.82
N HIS A 198 18.76 -40.01 -19.20
CA HIS A 198 17.88 -39.41 -20.22
C HIS A 198 17.92 -40.19 -21.58
N PRO A 199 16.92 -40.15 -22.49
CA PRO A 199 16.35 -38.89 -23.03
C PRO A 199 14.85 -38.84 -23.42
N ILE A 200 14.40 -37.59 -23.50
CA ILE A 200 13.31 -36.96 -24.28
C ILE A 200 12.60 -37.87 -25.30
N THR A 201 11.26 -37.94 -25.25
CA THR A 201 10.44 -38.45 -26.35
C THR A 201 9.38 -37.42 -26.78
N VAL A 202 9.69 -36.86 -27.95
CA VAL A 202 8.95 -36.14 -29.02
C VAL A 202 7.40 -36.14 -29.01
N PRO A 203 6.76 -35.05 -29.47
CA PRO A 203 5.30 -34.89 -29.59
C PRO A 203 4.65 -35.80 -30.65
N SER A 204 3.38 -36.13 -30.42
CA SER A 204 2.52 -36.88 -31.34
C SER A 204 2.21 -36.09 -32.63
N GLN A 205 2.79 -36.50 -33.76
CA GLN A 205 2.36 -36.11 -35.11
C GLN A 205 1.38 -37.15 -35.70
N GLY A 206 0.27 -36.67 -36.25
CA GLY A 206 -0.60 -37.33 -37.24
C GLY A 206 -0.78 -36.41 -38.47
N PRO A 207 -1.23 -36.92 -39.64
CA PRO A 207 -0.55 -36.78 -40.94
C PRO A 207 -0.87 -35.50 -41.75
N PRO A 208 -0.07 -35.20 -42.81
CA PRO A 208 -0.18 -33.98 -43.61
C PRO A 208 -1.06 -34.11 -44.88
N MET A 209 -1.29 -32.95 -45.53
CA MET A 209 -1.87 -32.67 -46.87
C MET A 209 -3.41 -32.49 -46.92
N ALA A 210 -4.01 -31.55 -47.67
CA ALA A 210 -3.61 -30.84 -48.89
C ALA A 210 -4.32 -29.46 -49.01
N GLY A 211 -3.78 -28.57 -49.86
CA GLY A 211 -4.35 -27.26 -50.20
C GLY A 211 -5.61 -27.29 -51.09
N PRO A 212 -6.12 -26.11 -51.52
CA PRO A 212 -7.54 -25.86 -51.82
C PRO A 212 -7.94 -26.17 -53.27
N PRO A 213 -9.24 -26.40 -53.57
CA PRO A 213 -9.74 -26.32 -54.92
C PRO A 213 -10.22 -24.90 -55.26
N GLN A 214 -9.58 -24.26 -56.23
CA GLN A 214 -10.17 -23.18 -57.02
C GLN A 214 -11.27 -23.76 -57.94
N GLY A 215 -12.43 -23.11 -58.01
CA GLY A 215 -13.49 -23.41 -58.98
C GLY A 215 -13.36 -22.55 -60.25
N PRO A 216 -13.71 -23.07 -61.45
CA PRO A 216 -13.73 -22.32 -62.73
C PRO A 216 -15.17 -22.08 -63.25
N PRO A 217 -15.36 -21.44 -64.44
CA PRO A 217 -14.66 -20.32 -65.07
C PRO A 217 -15.47 -19.00 -65.02
#